data_AF-A0A2H0DLT8-F1
#
_entry.id   AF-A0A2H0DLT8-F1
#
_cell.length_a   1.000
_cell.length_b   1.000
_cell.length_c   1.000
_cell.angle_alpha   90.00
_cell.angle_beta   90.00
_cell.angle_gamma   90.00
#
_symmetry.space_group_name_H-M   'P 1'
#
loop_
_entity.id
_entity.type
_entity.pdbx_description
1 polymer ?
#
loop_
_entity_poly.entity_id
_entity_poly.type
_entity_poly.pdbx_seq_one_letter_code
_entity_poly.pdbx_strand_id
1 'polypeptide(L)'
;MAETSLRIKLEGEETWTLWLFQFVDAYRRLRDPGLCALAPDPDCPRRVRALYASSVEFLLGESAPEWCRGIGRLEDPWFLSEAESLKASALVESPAIFRKRNLFVLGNFLERG
;
A
#
# COMPACT_ATOMS: atom_id res chain seq x y z
N MET A 1 -9.07 -5.51 -4.79
CA MET A 1 -7.94 -4.76 -5.38
C MET A 1 -8.28 -4.17 -6.75
N ALA A 2 -8.73 -4.95 -7.74
CA ALA A 2 -9.08 -4.44 -9.08
C ALA A 2 -10.16 -3.32 -9.05
N GLU A 3 -11.22 -3.49 -8.27
CA GLU A 3 -12.29 -2.48 -8.12
C GLU A 3 -11.78 -1.19 -7.44
N THR A 4 -10.88 -1.34 -6.47
CA THR A 4 -10.24 -0.27 -5.71
C THR A 4 -9.35 0.61 -6.59
N SER A 5 -8.56 -0.02 -7.47
CA SER A 5 -7.69 0.70 -8.41
C SER A 5 -8.44 1.44 -9.53
N LEU A 6 -9.61 0.93 -9.95
CA LEU A 6 -10.48 1.60 -10.92
C LEU A 6 -11.04 2.92 -10.40
N ARG A 7 -11.31 3.01 -9.10
CA ARG A 7 -11.85 4.24 -8.49
C ARG A 7 -10.78 5.32 -8.28
N ILE A 8 -9.54 4.94 -7.96
CA ILE A 8 -8.41 5.89 -7.94
C ILE A 8 -8.19 6.53 -9.31
N LYS A 9 -8.40 5.78 -10.40
CA LYS A 9 -8.34 6.30 -11.78
C LYS A 9 -9.43 7.33 -12.08
N LEU A 10 -10.62 7.15 -11.49
CA LEU A 10 -11.78 8.02 -11.73
C LEU A 10 -11.81 9.25 -10.81
N GLU A 11 -11.35 9.12 -9.57
CA GLU A 11 -11.47 10.16 -8.53
C GLU A 11 -10.16 10.88 -8.21
N GLY A 12 -9.05 10.45 -8.83
CA GLY A 12 -7.73 11.08 -8.69
C GLY A 12 -6.87 10.42 -7.62
N GLU A 13 -5.55 10.60 -7.76
CA GLU A 13 -4.54 9.99 -6.89
C GLU A 13 -4.78 10.28 -5.41
N GLU A 14 -5.29 11.46 -5.06
CA GLU A 14 -5.54 11.90 -3.67
C GLU A 14 -6.51 10.97 -2.90
N THR A 15 -7.29 10.14 -3.59
CA THR A 15 -8.19 9.17 -2.96
C THR A 15 -7.51 7.84 -2.58
N TRP A 16 -6.23 7.64 -2.89
CA TRP A 16 -5.51 6.37 -2.60
C TRP A 16 -5.65 5.94 -1.14
N THR A 17 -5.65 6.90 -0.22
CA THR A 17 -5.75 6.67 1.23
C THR A 17 -7.07 6.02 1.60
N LEU A 18 -8.18 6.58 1.10
CA LEU A 18 -9.53 6.05 1.34
C LEU A 18 -9.63 4.61 0.85
N TRP A 19 -9.18 4.37 -0.37
CA TRP A 19 -9.25 3.09 -1.05
C TRP A 19 -8.36 2.02 -0.41
N LEU A 20 -7.17 2.41 0.05
CA LEU A 20 -6.29 1.52 0.81
C LEU A 20 -6.92 1.11 2.13
N PHE A 21 -7.43 2.06 2.93
CA PHE A 21 -8.02 1.76 4.22
C PHE A 21 -9.28 0.89 4.08
N GLN A 22 -10.17 1.21 3.13
CA GLN A 22 -11.33 0.35 2.85
C GLN A 22 -10.93 -1.09 2.51
N PHE A 23 -9.85 -1.28 1.74
CA PHE A 23 -9.32 -2.61 1.45
C PHE A 23 -8.79 -3.31 2.72
N VAL A 24 -7.99 -2.61 3.53
CA VAL A 24 -7.42 -3.16 4.77
C VAL A 24 -8.54 -3.56 5.73
N ASP A 25 -9.57 -2.73 5.88
CA ASP A 25 -10.76 -3.00 6.70
C ASP A 25 -11.54 -4.21 6.19
N ALA A 26 -11.80 -4.27 4.88
CA ALA A 26 -12.47 -5.41 4.27
C ALA A 26 -11.69 -6.71 4.49
N TYR A 27 -10.36 -6.66 4.33
CA TYR A 27 -9.48 -7.80 4.59
C TYR A 27 -9.50 -8.20 6.06
N ARG A 28 -9.44 -7.26 7.02
CA ARG A 28 -9.51 -7.56 8.45
C ARG A 28 -10.83 -8.21 8.85
N ARG A 29 -11.93 -7.73 8.27
CA ARG A 29 -13.29 -8.21 8.55
C ARG A 29 -13.52 -9.61 8.00
N LEU A 30 -13.13 -9.86 6.75
CA LEU A 30 -13.42 -11.12 6.05
C LEU A 30 -12.31 -12.16 6.22
N ARG A 31 -11.07 -11.71 6.45
CA ARG A 31 -9.83 -12.50 6.43
C ARG A 31 -9.68 -13.37 5.18
N ASP A 32 -10.25 -12.93 4.06
CA ASP A 32 -10.25 -13.65 2.81
C ASP A 32 -9.00 -13.29 1.97
N PRO A 33 -8.08 -14.24 1.72
CA PRO A 33 -6.94 -14.04 0.83
C PRO A 33 -7.35 -13.70 -0.60
N GLY A 34 -8.56 -14.08 -1.02
CA GLY A 34 -9.12 -13.79 -2.35
C GLY A 34 -9.17 -12.29 -2.67
N LEU A 35 -9.30 -11.43 -1.65
CA LEU A 35 -9.28 -9.98 -1.81
C LEU A 35 -7.94 -9.45 -2.36
N CYS A 36 -6.86 -10.20 -2.12
CA CYS A 36 -5.49 -9.88 -2.53
C CYS A 36 -5.07 -10.62 -3.82
N ALA A 37 -5.87 -11.57 -4.30
CA ALA A 37 -5.48 -12.46 -5.40
C ALA A 37 -5.16 -11.72 -6.70
N LEU A 38 -5.87 -10.62 -6.96
CA LEU A 38 -5.69 -9.80 -8.16
C LEU A 38 -4.79 -8.60 -7.89
N ALA A 39 -3.85 -8.37 -8.80
CA ALA A 39 -3.02 -7.17 -8.82
C ALA A 39 -3.88 -5.90 -9.00
N PRO A 40 -3.41 -4.73 -8.51
CA PRO A 40 -4.01 -3.46 -8.86
C PRO A 40 -3.90 -3.21 -10.38
N ASP A 41 -4.83 -2.41 -10.92
CA ASP A 41 -4.88 -2.03 -12.33
C ASP A 41 -3.51 -1.49 -12.81
N PRO A 42 -2.99 -1.94 -13.97
CA PRO A 42 -1.68 -1.53 -14.48
C PRO A 42 -1.61 -0.03 -14.81
N ASP A 43 -2.73 0.60 -15.15
CA ASP A 43 -2.81 2.05 -15.41
C ASP A 43 -2.74 2.87 -14.11
N CYS A 44 -2.86 2.22 -12.95
CA CYS A 44 -2.70 2.89 -11.67
C CYS A 44 -1.25 3.41 -11.53
N PRO A 45 -1.05 4.62 -10.98
CA PRO A 45 0.26 5.18 -10.75
C PRO A 45 1.19 4.20 -10.03
N ARG A 46 2.44 4.15 -10.48
CA ARG A 46 3.45 3.20 -9.98
C ARG A 46 3.60 3.27 -8.46
N ARG A 47 3.56 4.49 -7.90
CA ARG A 47 3.64 4.72 -6.46
C ARG A 47 2.51 4.03 -5.69
N VAL A 48 1.27 4.16 -6.18
CA VAL A 48 0.08 3.53 -5.59
C VAL A 48 0.16 2.00 -5.71
N ARG A 49 0.58 1.47 -6.85
CA ARG A 49 0.81 0.03 -7.01
C ARG A 49 1.86 -0.52 -6.03
N ALA A 50 2.95 0.22 -5.81
CA ALA A 50 3.99 -0.14 -4.84
C ALA A 50 3.47 -0.13 -3.40
N LEU A 51 2.63 0.85 -3.06
CA LEU A 51 1.95 0.93 -1.77
C LEU A 51 1.04 -0.27 -1.53
N TYR A 52 0.23 -0.62 -2.52
CA TYR A 52 -0.64 -1.78 -2.48
C TYR A 52 0.14 -3.09 -2.33
N ALA A 53 1.18 -3.30 -3.15
CA ALA A 53 2.03 -4.48 -3.04
C ALA A 53 2.67 -4.61 -1.65
N SER A 54 3.15 -3.51 -1.08
CA SER A 54 3.76 -3.50 0.25
C SER A 54 2.75 -3.76 1.36
N SER A 55 1.52 -3.23 1.21
CA SER A 55 0.44 -3.45 2.18
C SER A 55 -0.04 -4.90 2.16
N VAL A 56 -0.20 -5.49 0.97
CA VAL A 56 -0.57 -6.90 0.81
C VAL A 56 0.50 -7.82 1.38
N GLU A 57 1.79 -7.57 1.08
CA GLU A 57 2.88 -8.35 1.67
C GLU A 57 2.96 -8.19 3.18
N PHE A 58 2.68 -7.00 3.72
CA PHE A 58 2.64 -6.80 5.16
C PHE A 58 1.51 -7.58 5.83
N LEU A 59 0.33 -7.64 5.20
CA LEU A 59 -0.84 -8.35 5.73
C LEU A 59 -0.73 -9.88 5.61
N LEU A 60 -0.21 -10.38 4.49
CA LEU A 60 -0.18 -11.82 4.17
C LEU A 60 1.16 -12.51 4.48
N GLY A 61 2.24 -11.75 4.64
CA GLY A 61 3.58 -12.30 4.85
C GLY A 61 4.00 -13.23 3.72
N GLU A 62 4.36 -14.47 4.05
CA GLU A 62 4.80 -15.48 3.07
C GLU A 62 3.70 -15.91 2.09
N SER A 63 2.43 -15.76 2.47
CA SER A 63 1.27 -16.05 1.62
C SER A 63 0.96 -14.95 0.61
N ALA A 64 1.82 -13.94 0.50
CA ALA A 64 1.62 -12.84 -0.44
C ALA A 64 1.69 -13.34 -1.91
N PRO A 65 0.76 -12.88 -2.77
CA PRO A 65 0.75 -13.21 -4.18
C PRO A 65 2.04 -12.83 -4.92
N GLU A 66 2.37 -13.59 -5.96
CA GLU A 66 3.59 -13.37 -6.75
C GLU A 66 3.62 -12.00 -7.44
N TRP A 67 2.46 -11.46 -7.82
CA TRP A 67 2.37 -10.13 -8.44
C TRP A 67 2.96 -9.03 -7.54
N CYS A 68 2.95 -9.18 -6.21
CA CYS A 68 3.54 -8.20 -5.31
C CYS A 68 5.06 -8.09 -5.51
N ARG A 69 5.73 -9.20 -5.86
CA ARG A 69 7.17 -9.25 -6.10
C ARG A 69 7.56 -8.56 -7.42
N GLY A 70 6.66 -8.55 -8.40
CA GLY A 70 6.86 -7.87 -9.69
C GLY A 70 6.86 -6.33 -9.59
N ILE A 71 6.36 -5.76 -8.48
CA ILE A 71 6.35 -4.31 -8.28
C ILE A 71 7.67 -3.88 -7.61
N GLY A 72 8.54 -3.27 -8.41
CA GLY A 72 9.85 -2.79 -7.98
C GLY A 72 9.82 -1.54 -7.10
N ARG A 73 11.03 -1.09 -6.71
CA ARG A 73 11.27 0.12 -5.92
C ARG A 73 10.89 1.39 -6.69
N LEU A 74 10.41 2.42 -5.99
CA LEU A 74 10.21 3.75 -6.56
C LEU A 74 11.53 4.51 -6.71
N GLU A 75 11.63 5.34 -7.76
CA GLU A 75 12.81 6.17 -8.03
C GLU A 75 13.02 7.18 -6.90
N ASP A 76 11.98 7.93 -6.55
CA ASP A 76 11.99 8.87 -5.45
C ASP A 76 11.34 8.29 -4.18
N PRO A 77 11.86 8.65 -2.98
CA PRO A 77 11.28 8.22 -1.72
C PRO A 77 9.90 8.85 -1.54
N TRP A 78 8.90 8.03 -1.27
CA TRP A 78 7.53 8.50 -1.02
C TRP A 78 7.18 8.39 0.45
N PHE A 79 7.02 9.55 1.09
CA PHE A 79 6.51 9.69 2.44
C PHE A 79 5.00 9.82 2.40
N LEU A 80 4.29 8.91 3.06
CA LEU A 80 2.83 8.95 3.12
C LEU A 80 2.30 9.95 4.14
N SER A 81 3.16 10.43 5.04
CA SER A 81 2.84 11.54 5.93
C SER A 81 3.15 12.88 5.26
N GLU A 82 2.15 13.77 5.22
CA GLU A 82 2.32 15.13 4.70
C GLU A 82 3.09 16.05 5.66
N ALA A 83 3.08 15.75 6.96
CA ALA A 83 3.82 16.55 7.95
C ALA A 83 5.33 16.25 7.90
N GLU A 84 6.13 17.29 7.65
CA GLU A 84 7.61 17.23 7.64
C GLU A 84 8.19 16.66 8.95
N SER A 85 7.61 17.04 10.08
CA SER A 85 8.02 16.56 11.41
C SER A 85 7.88 15.05 11.57
N LEU A 86 6.98 14.41 10.82
CA LEU A 86 6.73 12.97 10.87
C LEU A 86 7.58 12.18 9.86
N LYS A 87 8.26 12.84 8.91
CA LYS A 87 9.14 12.16 7.95
C LYS A 87 10.33 11.50 8.66
N ALA A 88 10.89 12.16 9.67
CA ALA A 88 11.99 11.62 10.47
C ALA A 88 11.54 10.34 11.21
N SER A 89 10.36 10.36 11.82
CA SER A 89 9.78 9.19 12.48
C SER A 89 9.49 8.07 11.48
N ALA A 90 8.89 8.40 10.32
CA ALA A 90 8.63 7.43 9.27
C ALA A 90 9.91 6.73 8.76
N LEU A 91 11.05 7.43 8.66
CA LEU A 91 12.33 6.80 8.28
C LEU A 91 12.75 5.70 9.26
N VAL A 92 12.53 5.93 10.56
CA VAL A 92 12.93 5.00 11.63
C VAL A 92 11.92 3.87 11.81
N GLU A 93 10.63 4.19 11.76
CA GLU A 93 9.54 3.26 12.08
C GLU A 93 9.09 2.41 10.90
N SER A 94 9.38 2.81 9.65
CA SER A 94 8.86 2.13 8.47
C SER A 94 9.24 0.65 8.44
N PRO A 95 8.26 -0.26 8.28
CA PRO A 95 8.55 -1.68 8.14
C PRO A 95 9.43 -1.96 6.91
N ALA A 96 10.28 -2.98 6.98
CA ALA A 96 11.23 -3.31 5.91
C ALA A 96 10.56 -3.55 4.55
N ILE A 97 9.34 -4.10 4.54
CA ILE A 97 8.52 -4.35 3.35
C ILE A 97 8.15 -3.06 2.60
N PHE A 98 7.99 -1.95 3.31
CA PHE A 98 7.76 -0.63 2.70
C PHE A 98 9.09 0.01 2.27
N ARG A 99 10.11 -0.05 3.15
CA ARG A 99 11.44 0.52 2.86
C ARG A 99 12.10 -0.06 1.62
N LYS A 100 11.96 -1.38 1.37
CA LYS A 100 12.50 -2.01 0.14
C LYS A 100 11.93 -1.40 -1.15
N ARG A 101 10.75 -0.76 -1.09
CA ARG A 101 10.11 -0.06 -2.22
C ARG A 101 10.25 1.45 -2.21
N ASN A 102 11.11 2.01 -1.34
CA ASN A 102 11.26 3.46 -1.14
C ASN A 102 9.98 4.13 -0.57
N LEU A 103 9.17 3.37 0.15
CA LEU A 103 7.96 3.87 0.81
C LEU A 103 8.24 4.07 2.30
N PHE A 104 7.80 5.21 2.83
CA PHE A 104 7.97 5.56 4.23
C PHE A 104 6.63 5.88 4.89
N VAL A 105 6.29 5.06 5.89
CA VAL A 105 5.07 5.08 6.67
C VAL A 105 5.39 5.10 8.17
N LEU A 106 4.46 5.56 9.00
CA LEU A 106 4.59 5.43 10.47
C LEU A 106 4.39 3.97 10.89
N GLY A 107 4.90 3.58 12.06
CA GLY A 107 4.85 2.19 12.52
C GLY A 107 3.42 1.64 12.63
N ASN A 108 2.47 2.50 13.00
CA ASN A 108 1.06 2.18 13.16
C ASN A 108 0.21 2.50 11.91
N PHE A 109 0.83 2.67 10.74
CA PHE A 109 0.15 3.16 9.53
C PHE A 109 -1.06 2.31 9.14
N LEU A 110 -0.90 0.99 9.10
CA LEU A 110 -2.02 0.09 8.80
C LEU A 110 -2.90 -0.15 10.03
N GLU A 111 -2.42 0.07 11.25
CA GLU A 111 -3.15 -0.20 12.50
C GLU A 111 -4.27 0.81 12.78
N ARG A 112 -4.26 1.98 12.12
CA ARG A 112 -5.41 2.88 12.15
C ARG A 112 -6.53 2.32 11.27
N GLY A 113 -7.42 1.55 11.90
CA GLY A 113 -8.73 1.10 11.40
C GLY A 113 -9.62 0.77 12.59
#